data_AF-A0A645J2H5-F1
#
_entry.id   AF-A0A645J2H5-F1
#
_cell.length_a   1.000
_cell.length_b   1.000
_cell.length_c   1.000
_cell.angle_alpha   90.00
_cell.angle_beta   90.00
_cell.angle_gamma   90.00
#
_symmetry.space_group_name_H-M   'P 1'
#
loop_
_entity.id
_entity.type
_entity.pdbx_description
1 polymer ?
#
loop_
_entity_poly.entity_id
_entity_poly.type
_entity_poly.pdbx_seq_one_letter_code
_entity_poly.pdbx_strand_id
1 'polypeptide(L)'
;MERATRLLIDICGGEAGPIIDVTDETTLPKRATITLRRSKLDRLIGHHIADAQVSDILRRLGCEVTEGQGEWQAVAPSWRFDMEIEEDLVEEVARVYGYDNIPDEPIQAGLIMGTHREANLSLKRVKTLLNDKGYQEVITYSFVDPKVQQLLHPGEEALLLPSPRACGMGLV
;
A
#
# COMPACT_ATOMS: atom_id res chain seq x y z
N MET A 1 -32.00 -3.17 5.10
CA MET A 1 -33.40 -2.88 5.48
C MET A 1 -34.13 -4.12 5.99
N GLU A 2 -34.38 -5.13 5.14
CA GLU A 2 -35.17 -6.33 5.51
C GLU A 2 -34.72 -7.03 6.80
N ARG A 3 -33.40 -7.21 6.99
CA ARG A 3 -32.88 -7.85 8.20
C ARG A 3 -33.22 -7.07 9.47
N ALA A 4 -33.15 -5.73 9.42
CA ALA A 4 -33.44 -4.86 10.56
C ALA A 4 -34.94 -4.81 10.86
N THR A 5 -35.78 -4.69 9.83
CA THR A 5 -37.25 -4.69 9.96
C THR A 5 -37.74 -5.97 10.65
N ARG A 6 -37.28 -7.14 10.19
CA ARG A 6 -37.62 -8.42 10.83
C ARG A 6 -37.19 -8.45 12.29
N LEU A 7 -35.95 -8.08 12.60
CA LEU A 7 -35.45 -8.07 13.98
C LEU A 7 -36.26 -7.13 14.88
N LEU A 8 -36.69 -5.97 14.36
CA LEU A 8 -37.48 -5.02 15.12
C LEU A 8 -38.88 -5.56 15.45
N ILE A 9 -39.55 -6.18 14.48
CA ILE A 9 -40.88 -6.78 14.69
C ILE A 9 -40.77 -7.97 15.66
N ASP A 10 -39.76 -8.83 15.48
CA ASP A 10 -39.57 -10.01 16.33
C ASP A 10 -39.33 -9.62 17.81
N ILE A 11 -38.69 -8.47 18.05
CA ILE A 11 -38.33 -8.01 19.40
C ILE A 11 -39.42 -7.10 20.02
N CYS A 12 -39.95 -6.16 19.25
CA CYS A 12 -40.80 -5.07 19.74
C CYS A 12 -42.27 -5.20 19.30
N GLY A 13 -42.59 -6.11 18.38
CA GLY A 13 -43.89 -6.20 17.72
C GLY A 13 -44.14 -5.07 16.71
N GLY A 14 -45.38 -4.95 16.24
CA GLY A 14 -45.82 -3.97 15.25
C GLY A 14 -45.87 -4.51 13.82
N GLU A 15 -46.24 -3.63 12.88
CA GLU A 15 -46.40 -3.95 11.45
C GLU A 15 -45.55 -2.99 10.60
N ALA A 16 -44.87 -3.52 9.58
CA ALA A 16 -44.07 -2.70 8.66
C ALA A 16 -44.91 -2.22 7.47
N GLY A 17 -44.78 -0.94 7.14
CA GLY A 17 -45.25 -0.38 5.87
C GLY A 17 -44.35 -0.77 4.69
N PRO A 18 -44.71 -0.36 3.46
CA PRO A 18 -43.91 -0.63 2.27
C PRO A 18 -42.56 0.10 2.30
N ILE A 19 -41.54 -0.48 1.66
CA ILE A 19 -40.25 0.17 1.47
C ILE A 19 -40.39 1.26 0.40
N ILE A 20 -39.92 2.46 0.71
CA ILE A 20 -39.77 3.55 -0.23
C ILE A 20 -38.29 3.60 -0.63
N ASP A 21 -38.01 3.22 -1.88
CA ASP A 21 -36.66 3.26 -2.45
C ASP A 21 -36.53 4.45 -3.41
N VAL A 22 -35.54 5.31 -3.18
CA VAL A 22 -35.21 6.46 -4.02
C VAL A 22 -33.73 6.33 -4.40
N THR A 23 -33.47 5.59 -5.47
CA THR A 23 -32.13 5.31 -5.98
C THR A 23 -31.91 6.01 -7.32
N ASP A 24 -30.76 6.66 -7.47
CA ASP A 24 -30.30 7.24 -8.74
C ASP A 24 -29.23 6.34 -9.37
N GLU A 25 -29.63 5.62 -10.41
CA GLU A 25 -28.77 4.71 -11.17
C GLU A 25 -27.59 5.41 -11.86
N THR A 26 -27.66 6.73 -12.07
CA THR A 26 -26.61 7.46 -12.79
C THR A 26 -25.41 7.78 -11.91
N THR A 27 -25.63 7.94 -10.60
CA THR A 27 -24.59 8.25 -9.62
C THR A 27 -24.13 7.02 -8.84
N LEU A 28 -24.80 5.89 -9.03
CA LEU A 28 -24.43 4.62 -8.41
C LEU A 28 -23.07 4.13 -8.95
N PRO A 29 -22.14 3.70 -8.07
CA PRO A 29 -20.84 3.24 -8.51
C PRO A 29 -21.00 1.99 -9.39
N LYS A 30 -20.34 2.03 -10.56
CA LYS A 30 -20.31 0.89 -11.47
C LYS A 30 -19.19 -0.05 -11.06
N ARG A 31 -19.49 -1.34 -11.02
CA ARG A 31 -18.50 -2.39 -10.80
C ARG A 31 -17.47 -2.37 -11.93
N ALA A 32 -16.19 -2.36 -11.58
CA ALA A 32 -15.12 -2.40 -12.56
C ALA A 32 -15.08 -3.74 -13.28
N THR A 33 -14.87 -3.69 -14.61
CA THR A 33 -14.57 -4.87 -15.43
C THR A 33 -13.08 -4.85 -15.74
N ILE A 34 -12.36 -5.83 -15.23
CA ILE A 34 -10.91 -5.88 -15.24
C ILE A 34 -10.47 -7.11 -16.02
N THR A 35 -9.51 -6.92 -16.93
CA THR A 35 -8.88 -8.03 -17.65
C THR A 35 -7.56 -8.40 -16.99
N LEU A 36 -7.45 -9.64 -16.50
CA LEU A 36 -6.23 -10.23 -15.99
C LEU A 36 -5.58 -11.08 -17.08
N ARG A 37 -4.38 -10.70 -17.52
CA ARG A 37 -3.62 -11.49 -18.51
C ARG A 37 -2.71 -12.49 -17.83
N ARG A 38 -2.66 -13.71 -18.35
CA ARG A 38 -1.73 -14.77 -17.92
C ARG A 38 -0.29 -14.29 -17.88
N SER A 39 0.14 -13.60 -18.93
CA SER A 39 1.50 -13.09 -19.06
C SER A 39 1.88 -12.04 -18.01
N LYS A 40 0.91 -11.24 -17.54
CA LYS A 40 1.15 -10.24 -16.50
C LYS A 40 1.11 -10.87 -15.10
N LEU A 41 0.21 -11.81 -14.87
CA LEU A 41 0.15 -12.59 -13.63
C LEU A 41 1.49 -13.29 -13.37
N ASP A 42 1.96 -14.09 -14.32
CA ASP A 42 3.20 -14.86 -14.18
C ASP A 42 4.43 -13.95 -14.06
N ARG A 43 4.46 -12.82 -14.79
CA ARG A 43 5.59 -11.87 -14.74
C ARG A 43 5.67 -11.10 -13.42
N LEU A 44 4.54 -10.72 -12.83
CA LEU A 44 4.55 -9.95 -11.59
C LEU A 44 4.75 -10.84 -10.36
N ILE A 45 4.15 -12.04 -10.35
CA ILE A 45 4.32 -12.99 -9.25
C ILE A 45 5.67 -13.71 -9.33
N GLY A 46 6.13 -14.03 -10.55
CA GLY A 46 7.31 -14.87 -10.75
C GLY A 46 7.05 -16.36 -10.53
N HIS A 47 5.79 -16.78 -10.36
CA HIS A 47 5.40 -18.17 -10.14
C HIS A 47 4.11 -18.52 -10.87
N HIS A 48 4.05 -19.72 -11.45
CA HIS A 48 2.91 -20.19 -12.23
C HIS A 48 1.82 -20.78 -11.32
N ILE A 49 0.69 -20.08 -11.20
CA ILE A 49 -0.51 -20.57 -10.53
C ILE A 49 -1.47 -21.15 -11.57
N ALA A 50 -1.99 -22.36 -11.38
CA ALA A 50 -2.80 -23.05 -12.40
C ALA A 50 -4.10 -22.27 -12.74
N ASP A 51 -4.51 -22.29 -14.02
CA ASP A 51 -5.66 -21.51 -14.51
C ASP A 51 -6.96 -21.77 -13.70
N ALA A 52 -7.23 -23.05 -13.41
CA ALA A 52 -8.38 -23.46 -12.63
C ALA A 52 -8.38 -22.87 -11.22
N GLN A 53 -7.19 -22.70 -10.61
CA GLN A 53 -7.04 -22.13 -9.28
C GLN A 53 -7.23 -20.61 -9.30
N VAL A 54 -6.73 -19.93 -10.34
CA VAL A 54 -6.95 -18.49 -10.54
C VAL A 54 -8.46 -18.20 -10.65
N SER A 55 -9.17 -18.95 -11.51
CA SER A 55 -10.62 -18.83 -11.65
C SER A 55 -11.37 -19.13 -10.35
N ASP A 56 -10.99 -20.16 -9.60
CA ASP A 56 -11.61 -20.51 -8.31
C ASP A 56 -11.47 -19.38 -7.30
N ILE A 57 -10.25 -18.83 -7.15
CA ILE A 57 -9.96 -17.73 -6.23
C ILE A 57 -10.84 -16.52 -6.55
N LEU A 58 -10.83 -16.05 -7.80
CA LEU A 58 -11.58 -14.87 -8.21
C LEU A 58 -13.09 -15.06 -8.03
N ARG A 59 -13.63 -16.24 -8.37
CA ARG A 59 -15.06 -16.56 -8.16
C ARG A 59 -15.43 -16.59 -6.68
N ARG A 60 -14.58 -17.17 -5.82
CA ARG A 60 -14.81 -17.22 -4.36
C ARG A 60 -14.74 -15.85 -3.70
N LEU A 61 -13.97 -14.93 -4.26
CA LEU A 61 -13.93 -13.53 -3.85
C LEU A 61 -15.19 -12.74 -4.26
N GLY A 62 -16.03 -13.32 -5.12
CA GLY A 62 -17.28 -12.74 -5.58
C GLY A 62 -17.22 -12.12 -6.98
N CYS A 63 -16.12 -12.29 -7.71
CA CYS A 63 -16.03 -11.79 -9.08
C CYS A 63 -16.84 -12.65 -10.05
N GLU A 64 -17.46 -12.01 -11.04
CA GLU A 64 -18.00 -12.70 -12.21
C GLU A 64 -16.86 -12.91 -13.20
N VAL A 65 -16.46 -14.16 -13.44
CA VAL A 65 -15.25 -14.49 -14.21
C VAL A 65 -15.59 -15.22 -15.50
N THR A 66 -15.22 -14.61 -16.62
CA THR A 66 -15.23 -15.21 -17.95
C THR A 66 -13.80 -15.56 -18.36
N GLU A 67 -13.56 -16.84 -18.66
CA GLU A 67 -12.24 -17.35 -19.06
C GLU A 67 -12.04 -17.19 -20.57
N GLY A 68 -10.90 -16.61 -20.95
CA GLY A 68 -10.46 -16.44 -22.33
C GLY A 68 -9.16 -17.21 -22.62
N GLN A 69 -8.62 -17.05 -23.83
CA GLN A 69 -7.33 -17.65 -24.17
C GLN A 69 -6.17 -16.87 -23.53
N GLY A 70 -5.70 -17.34 -22.37
CA GLY A 70 -4.59 -16.72 -21.65
C GLY A 70 -4.96 -15.45 -20.90
N GLU A 71 -6.24 -15.27 -20.59
CA GLU A 71 -6.74 -14.14 -19.80
C GLU A 71 -8.06 -14.46 -19.09
N TRP A 72 -8.40 -13.66 -18.08
CA TRP A 72 -9.67 -13.66 -17.37
C TRP A 72 -10.29 -12.28 -17.43
N GLN A 73 -11.57 -12.19 -17.79
CA GLN A 73 -12.35 -10.99 -17.60
C GLN A 73 -13.16 -11.14 -16.31
N ALA A 74 -12.87 -10.30 -15.33
CA ALA A 74 -13.48 -10.32 -14.01
C ALA A 74 -14.26 -9.03 -13.73
N VAL A 75 -15.52 -9.15 -13.31
CA VAL A 75 -16.31 -8.01 -12.81
C VAL A 75 -16.27 -8.01 -11.29
N ALA A 76 -15.61 -7.01 -10.70
CA ALA A 76 -15.42 -6.90 -9.25
C ALA A 76 -16.75 -6.83 -8.49
N PRO A 77 -16.91 -7.45 -7.31
CA PRO A 77 -18.16 -7.38 -6.55
C PRO A 77 -18.39 -5.98 -5.93
N SER A 78 -19.64 -5.64 -5.64
CA SER A 78 -20.03 -4.28 -5.21
C SER A 78 -19.48 -3.84 -3.85
N TRP A 79 -18.97 -4.76 -3.02
CA TRP A 79 -18.37 -4.46 -1.71
C TRP A 79 -16.86 -4.24 -1.76
N ARG A 80 -16.22 -4.43 -2.93
CA ARG A 80 -14.78 -4.21 -3.13
C ARG A 80 -14.57 -2.86 -3.82
N PHE A 81 -13.80 -1.99 -3.17
CA PHE A 81 -13.47 -0.63 -3.65
C PHE A 81 -11.98 -0.49 -4.03
N ASP A 82 -11.26 -1.60 -3.92
CA ASP A 82 -9.84 -1.82 -4.13
C ASP A 82 -9.61 -2.78 -5.31
N MET A 83 -10.58 -2.88 -6.23
CA MET A 83 -10.51 -3.69 -7.44
C MET A 83 -10.90 -2.83 -8.63
N GLU A 84 -9.91 -2.13 -9.19
CA GLU A 84 -10.08 -1.21 -10.33
C GLU A 84 -9.09 -1.52 -11.47
N ILE A 85 -7.93 -2.09 -11.15
CA ILE A 85 -6.87 -2.38 -12.12
C ILE A 85 -6.46 -3.86 -12.09
N GLU A 86 -5.72 -4.27 -13.11
CA GLU A 86 -5.25 -5.64 -13.29
C GLU A 86 -4.35 -6.12 -12.14
N GLU A 87 -3.51 -5.23 -11.60
CA GLU A 87 -2.63 -5.48 -10.46
C GLU A 87 -3.40 -5.84 -9.18
N ASP A 88 -4.60 -5.31 -8.98
CA ASP A 88 -5.43 -5.64 -7.81
C ASP A 88 -5.86 -7.11 -7.86
N LEU A 89 -6.18 -7.63 -9.05
CA LEU A 89 -6.49 -9.05 -9.22
C LEU A 89 -5.25 -9.93 -9.03
N VAL A 90 -4.06 -9.44 -9.41
CA VAL A 90 -2.80 -10.16 -9.18
C VAL A 90 -2.54 -10.29 -7.68
N GLU A 91 -2.71 -9.21 -6.92
CA GLU A 91 -2.56 -9.20 -5.47
C GLU A 91 -3.54 -10.16 -4.80
N GLU A 92 -4.80 -10.17 -5.23
CA GLU A 92 -5.82 -11.07 -4.70
C GLU A 92 -5.54 -12.55 -4.98
N VAL A 93 -5.08 -12.87 -6.20
CA VAL A 93 -4.65 -14.22 -6.55
C VAL A 93 -3.47 -14.64 -5.67
N ALA A 94 -2.45 -13.79 -5.54
CA ALA A 94 -1.27 -14.08 -4.72
C ALA A 94 -1.62 -14.22 -3.23
N ARG A 95 -2.47 -13.35 -2.70
CA ARG A 95 -2.85 -13.30 -1.28
C ARG A 95 -3.66 -14.53 -0.87
N VAL A 96 -4.61 -14.97 -1.70
CA VAL A 96 -5.42 -16.17 -1.43
C VAL A 96 -4.65 -17.46 -1.72
N TYR A 97 -3.77 -17.46 -2.73
CA TYR A 97 -2.82 -18.55 -2.95
C TYR A 97 -1.86 -18.72 -1.75
N GLY A 98 -1.50 -17.60 -1.11
CA GLY A 98 -0.63 -17.53 0.06
C GLY A 98 0.78 -17.15 -0.34
N TYR A 99 1.30 -16.05 0.24
CA TYR A 99 2.62 -15.52 -0.12
C TYR A 99 3.76 -16.50 0.18
N ASP A 100 3.65 -17.26 1.27
CA ASP A 100 4.66 -18.27 1.65
C ASP A 100 4.71 -19.46 0.69
N ASN A 101 3.68 -19.65 -0.15
CA ASN A 101 3.66 -20.70 -1.17
C ASN A 101 4.35 -20.26 -2.48
N ILE A 102 4.73 -19.00 -2.60
CA ILE A 102 5.46 -18.45 -3.75
C ILE A 102 6.96 -18.69 -3.46
N PRO A 103 7.70 -19.37 -4.35
CA PRO A 103 9.11 -19.68 -4.12
C PRO A 103 9.99 -18.43 -4.13
N ASP A 104 11.04 -18.44 -3.32
CA ASP A 104 12.07 -17.41 -3.32
C ASP A 104 12.96 -17.58 -4.56
N GLU A 105 12.89 -16.62 -5.50
CA GLU A 105 13.79 -16.56 -6.65
C GLU A 105 14.68 -15.30 -6.61
N PRO A 106 16.02 -15.43 -6.72
CA PRO A 106 16.91 -14.28 -6.76
C PRO A 106 16.77 -13.52 -8.08
N ILE A 107 16.79 -12.19 -7.99
CA ILE A 107 16.69 -11.28 -9.14
C ILE A 107 17.83 -11.56 -10.14
N GLN A 108 17.46 -11.74 -11.40
CA GLN A 108 18.41 -11.82 -12.51
C GLN A 108 18.63 -10.43 -13.10
N ALA A 109 19.82 -9.86 -12.90
CA ALA A 109 20.19 -8.56 -13.43
C ALA A 109 21.66 -8.56 -13.90
N GLY A 110 21.98 -7.69 -14.85
CA GLY A 110 23.36 -7.51 -15.30
C GLY A 110 24.23 -6.90 -14.20
N LEU A 111 25.39 -7.52 -13.93
CA LEU A 111 26.37 -6.98 -12.99
C LEU A 111 27.23 -5.92 -13.67
N ILE A 112 26.74 -4.68 -13.65
CA ILE A 112 27.44 -3.53 -14.20
C ILE A 112 28.12 -2.80 -13.04
N MET A 113 29.42 -2.54 -13.17
CA MET A 113 30.15 -1.74 -12.17
C MET A 113 29.54 -0.33 -12.11
N GLY A 114 29.33 0.14 -10.88
CA GLY A 114 28.93 1.52 -10.65
C GLY A 114 30.01 2.51 -11.10
N THR A 115 29.64 3.79 -11.19
CA THR A 115 30.60 4.86 -11.43
C THR A 115 31.32 5.21 -10.12
N HIS A 116 32.65 5.16 -10.13
CA HIS A 116 33.48 5.47 -8.97
C HIS A 116 34.43 6.62 -9.29
N ARG A 117 34.65 7.51 -8.32
CA ARG A 117 35.58 8.62 -8.41
C ARG A 117 36.48 8.61 -7.19
N GLU A 118 37.77 8.37 -7.40
CA GLU A 118 38.77 8.28 -6.32
C GLU A 118 38.91 9.60 -5.54
N ALA A 119 38.69 10.73 -6.21
CA ALA A 119 38.69 12.03 -5.55
C ALA A 119 37.55 12.23 -4.53
N ASN A 120 36.58 11.31 -4.43
CA ASN A 120 35.51 11.39 -3.44
C ASN A 120 36.01 10.91 -2.06
N LEU A 121 36.11 11.83 -1.12
CA LEU A 121 36.41 11.49 0.27
C LEU A 121 35.15 10.95 0.97
N SER A 122 35.21 9.70 1.43
CA SER A 122 34.08 9.06 2.12
C SER A 122 33.86 9.64 3.51
N LEU A 123 32.61 10.03 3.82
CA LEU A 123 32.22 10.44 5.18
C LEU A 123 32.50 9.34 6.21
N LYS A 124 32.32 8.06 5.84
CA LYS A 124 32.64 6.93 6.71
C LYS A 124 34.13 6.94 7.11
N ARG A 125 35.03 7.27 6.16
CA ARG A 125 36.46 7.36 6.43
C ARG A 125 36.81 8.50 7.39
N VAL A 126 36.11 9.63 7.27
CA VAL A 126 36.25 10.77 8.18
C VAL A 126 35.75 10.41 9.58
N LYS A 127 34.59 9.74 9.70
CA LYS A 127 34.10 9.25 11.00
C LYS A 127 35.09 8.29 11.67
N THR A 128 35.68 7.36 10.91
CA THR A 128 36.75 6.49 11.43
C THR A 128 37.93 7.30 11.95
N LEU A 129 38.36 8.34 11.22
CA LEU A 129 39.44 9.22 11.68
C LEU A 129 39.07 9.92 13.00
N LEU A 130 37.84 10.39 13.16
CA LEU A 130 37.36 11.00 14.40
C LEU A 130 37.37 10.00 15.57
N ASN A 131 36.98 8.74 15.33
CA ASN A 131 37.07 7.66 16.31
C ASN A 131 38.53 7.42 16.73
N ASP A 132 39.47 7.38 15.77
CA ASP A 132 40.91 7.23 16.04
C ASP A 132 41.48 8.40 16.88
N LYS A 133 40.78 9.55 16.88
CA LYS A 133 41.10 10.74 17.67
C LYS A 133 40.33 10.81 19.00
N GLY A 134 39.56 9.78 19.36
CA GLY A 134 38.84 9.69 20.63
C GLY A 134 37.49 10.39 20.66
N TYR A 135 36.91 10.72 19.50
CA TYR A 135 35.53 11.22 19.43
C TYR A 135 34.53 10.06 19.38
N GLN A 136 33.36 10.26 19.97
CA GLN A 136 32.23 9.32 19.93
C GLN A 136 31.14 9.88 19.03
N GLU A 137 30.63 9.06 18.10
CA GLU A 137 29.49 9.43 17.27
C GLU A 137 28.21 9.54 18.11
N VAL A 138 27.47 10.62 17.90
CA VAL A 138 26.12 10.87 18.45
C VAL A 138 25.17 11.26 17.32
N ILE A 139 23.90 10.88 17.45
CA ILE A 139 22.82 11.27 16.52
C ILE A 139 21.78 12.03 17.32
N THR A 140 21.64 13.33 17.05
CA THR A 140 20.65 14.20 17.68
C THR A 140 19.41 14.34 16.79
N TYR A 141 18.30 14.80 17.36
CA TYR A 141 17.14 15.18 16.56
C TYR A 141 17.51 16.32 15.60
N SER A 142 16.97 16.25 14.38
CA SER A 142 17.08 17.33 13.40
C SER A 142 16.26 18.56 13.78
N PHE A 143 15.33 18.42 14.73
CA PHE A 143 14.55 19.52 15.27
C PHE A 143 15.00 19.85 16.68
N VAL A 144 15.28 21.12 16.93
CA VAL A 144 15.77 21.59 18.24
C VAL A 144 14.82 22.62 18.83
N ASP A 145 15.09 23.00 20.08
CA ASP A 145 14.38 24.08 20.75
C ASP A 145 14.78 25.41 20.09
N PRO A 146 13.83 26.19 19.54
CA PRO A 146 14.09 27.50 18.96
C PRO A 146 14.86 28.43 19.91
N LYS A 147 14.61 28.33 21.22
CA LYS A 147 15.25 29.17 22.23
C LYS A 147 16.73 28.84 22.36
N VAL A 148 17.09 27.56 22.32
CA VAL A 148 18.49 27.12 22.40
C VAL A 148 19.21 27.46 21.09
N GLN A 149 18.56 27.29 19.95
CA GLN A 149 19.17 27.66 18.67
C GLN A 149 19.44 29.16 18.56
N GLN A 150 18.51 30.02 19.01
CA GLN A 150 18.70 31.47 18.97
C GLN A 150 19.93 31.94 19.77
N LEU A 151 20.32 31.19 20.81
CA LEU A 151 21.54 31.49 21.58
C LEU A 151 22.82 31.18 20.79
N LEU A 152 22.79 30.17 19.90
CA LEU A 152 23.94 29.76 19.08
C LEU A 152 24.00 30.52 17.75
N HIS A 153 22.85 30.83 17.15
CA HIS A 153 22.70 31.47 15.84
C HIS A 153 21.75 32.68 15.93
N PRO A 154 22.18 33.81 16.51
CA PRO A 154 21.30 34.95 16.75
C PRO A 154 20.96 35.70 15.45
N GLY A 155 19.68 35.88 15.19
CA GLY A 155 19.17 36.66 14.05
C GLY A 155 19.01 35.88 12.75
N GLU A 156 19.31 34.58 12.76
CA GLU A 156 19.05 33.69 11.63
C GLU A 156 17.65 33.08 11.75
N GLU A 157 16.80 33.31 10.76
CA GLU A 157 15.49 32.69 10.68
C GLU A 157 15.63 31.23 10.23
N ALA A 158 15.08 30.31 11.02
CA ALA A 158 15.07 28.89 10.72
C ALA A 158 13.66 28.37 10.42
N LEU A 159 13.56 27.18 9.81
CA LEU A 159 12.29 26.64 9.35
C LEU A 159 11.48 26.11 10.54
N LEU A 160 10.39 26.80 10.87
CA LEU A 160 9.48 26.40 11.94
C LEU A 160 8.49 25.33 11.47
N LEU A 161 8.29 24.32 12.32
CA LEU A 161 7.25 23.32 12.14
C LEU A 161 5.90 23.87 12.65
N PRO A 162 4.85 23.93 11.81
CA PRO A 162 3.54 24.45 12.24
C PRO A 162 2.79 23.57 13.25
N SER A 163 3.08 22.26 13.28
CA SER A 163 2.46 21.32 14.23
C SER A 163 3.51 20.37 14.78
N PRO A 164 4.41 20.87 15.65
CA PRO A 164 5.48 20.05 16.20
C PRO A 164 4.93 19.08 17.24
N ARG A 165 5.59 17.93 17.40
CA ARG A 165 5.22 16.94 18.43
C ARG A 165 5.38 17.50 19.86
N ALA A 166 6.30 18.46 20.05
CA ALA A 166 6.48 19.19 21.30
C ALA A 166 7.08 20.58 21.02
N CYS A 167 6.82 21.55 21.90
CA CYS A 167 7.32 22.92 21.75
C CYS A 167 8.86 23.03 21.71
N GLY A 168 9.57 22.11 22.38
CA GLY A 168 11.04 22.02 22.36
C GLY A 168 11.66 21.31 21.13
N MET A 169 10.86 20.96 20.13
CA MET A 169 11.28 20.30 18.88
C MET A 169 10.57 20.97 17.70
N GLY A 170 10.65 22.29 17.64
CA GLY A 170 9.82 23.13 16.77
C GLY A 170 10.51 23.63 15.51
N LEU A 171 11.81 23.40 15.35
CA LEU A 171 12.64 24.15 14.43
C LEU A 171 13.73 23.28 13.80
N VAL A 172 13.87 23.36 12.46
CA VAL A 172 14.88 22.69 11.62
C VAL A 172 16.08 23.61 11.38
#